data_AF-A0A4D7H1G3-F1
#
_entry.id   AF-A0A4D7H1G3-F1
#
_cell.length_a   1.000
_cell.length_b   1.000
_cell.length_c   1.000
_cell.angle_alpha   90.00
_cell.angle_beta   90.00
_cell.angle_gamma   90.00
#
_symmetry.space_group_name_H-M   'P 1'
#
loop_
_entity.id
_entity.type
_entity.pdbx_description
1 polymer ?
#
loop_
_entity_poly.entity_id
_entity_poly.type
_entity_poly.pdbx_seq_one_letter_code
_entity_poly.pdbx_strand_id
1 'polypeptide(L)'
;MSSRKVTLTFVLVLLCTALAPGVAGALAADASLDVDVDQSDDTGEATVTVTQNASEVQNATVNVTADGNYTGIGNYTTDENGTTVLPAPESAVNVTLNVTSDSFNATESVELTPSTGEGLSVSVSQGDDGEATVDVTENGTAVPNATVEVAENGNDSNYSGVGNYTTGENGSVSLPEPEENVSVTVTATADNESVNTTTTLTVADEEPMAFGQRVSSFVQSVLGNEDREGGIGQIVSEFVRGNNPGQGEENRPDHAGPPSDKGPNADRGNQSNPGNGSGHGAGEGDDRPGNADGKNASDDGTDGDATETDEASGNGTDGARGNGNGNGNGGDSPAIDNGPAVTGPTVSDDETAAA
;
A
#
# COMPACT_ATOMS: atom_id res chain seq x y z
N MET A 1 -3.26 16.15 -2.76
CA MET A 1 -2.45 17.38 -2.80
C MET A 1 -2.32 17.91 -4.23
N SER A 2 -3.46 18.16 -4.88
CA SER A 2 -3.56 19.23 -5.87
C SER A 2 -4.08 20.46 -5.10
N SER A 3 -3.73 21.67 -5.55
CA SER A 3 -4.27 22.91 -4.99
C SER A 3 -4.77 23.76 -6.13
N ARG A 4 -6.03 24.18 -6.07
CA ARG A 4 -6.67 24.95 -7.14
C ARG A 4 -6.32 26.43 -6.99
N LYS A 5 -5.14 26.76 -7.53
CA LYS A 5 -4.69 28.14 -7.71
C LYS A 5 -5.56 28.88 -8.72
N VAL A 6 -6.61 29.54 -8.24
CA VAL A 6 -7.47 30.45 -9.02
C VAL A 6 -6.79 31.82 -9.10
N THR A 7 -5.60 31.87 -9.71
CA THR A 7 -4.86 33.13 -9.92
C THR A 7 -5.56 33.98 -10.97
N LEU A 8 -6.47 34.84 -10.52
CA LEU A 8 -7.33 35.67 -11.38
C LEU A 8 -6.69 37.05 -11.64
N THR A 9 -6.25 37.31 -12.87
CA THR A 9 -5.60 38.59 -13.21
C THR A 9 -6.60 39.75 -13.17
N PHE A 10 -6.46 40.64 -12.18
CA PHE A 10 -7.35 41.78 -11.94
C PHE A 10 -7.53 42.72 -13.15
N VAL A 11 -8.76 43.19 -13.36
CA VAL A 11 -9.08 44.23 -14.36
C VAL A 11 -9.16 45.60 -13.70
N LEU A 12 -8.18 46.45 -14.01
CA LEU A 12 -8.05 47.82 -13.50
C LEU A 12 -9.24 48.73 -13.90
N VAL A 13 -10.17 48.99 -12.97
CA VAL A 13 -11.26 49.98 -13.15
C VAL A 13 -10.79 51.38 -12.72
N LEU A 14 -10.00 52.02 -13.59
CA LEU A 14 -9.36 53.31 -13.36
C LEU A 14 -10.35 54.51 -13.39
N LEU A 15 -10.93 54.89 -12.25
CA LEU A 15 -11.79 56.08 -12.15
C LEU A 15 -10.98 57.39 -11.99
N CYS A 16 -10.29 57.82 -13.06
CA CYS A 16 -9.51 59.07 -13.04
C CYS A 16 -10.38 60.34 -12.97
N THR A 17 -10.56 60.91 -11.78
CA THR A 17 -10.94 62.33 -11.62
C THR A 17 -9.71 63.22 -11.78
N ALA A 18 -9.52 63.79 -12.97
CA ALA A 18 -8.30 64.50 -13.33
C ALA A 18 -8.12 65.87 -12.65
N LEU A 19 -6.95 66.11 -12.02
CA LEU A 19 -6.51 67.43 -11.53
C LEU A 19 -5.04 67.72 -11.91
N ALA A 20 -4.84 68.86 -12.59
CA ALA A 20 -3.63 69.70 -12.75
C ALA A 20 -2.20 69.08 -12.85
N PRO A 21 -1.39 69.41 -13.88
CA PRO A 21 0.02 69.02 -13.96
C PRO A 21 0.95 69.94 -13.14
N GLY A 22 1.81 69.37 -12.30
CA GLY A 22 2.90 70.12 -11.65
C GLY A 22 3.71 69.31 -10.63
N VAL A 23 5.04 69.50 -10.66
CA VAL A 23 6.06 68.87 -9.80
C VAL A 23 6.30 67.37 -10.06
N ALA A 24 7.57 67.00 -10.23
CA ALA A 24 8.01 65.61 -10.25
C ALA A 24 8.12 65.07 -8.81
N GLY A 25 7.05 64.52 -8.29
CA GLY A 25 7.12 63.55 -7.20
C GLY A 25 7.69 62.22 -7.69
N ALA A 26 8.05 61.33 -6.77
CA ALA A 26 8.16 59.92 -7.11
C ALA A 26 6.79 59.43 -7.65
N LEU A 27 6.79 58.43 -8.53
CA LEU A 27 5.57 57.70 -8.81
C LEU A 27 5.12 57.05 -7.50
N ALA A 28 4.05 57.57 -6.91
CA ALA A 28 3.24 56.76 -6.01
C ALA A 28 2.71 55.62 -6.88
N ALA A 29 3.24 54.41 -6.68
CA ALA A 29 2.53 53.21 -7.07
C ALA A 29 1.16 53.29 -6.40
N ASP A 30 0.10 53.09 -7.17
CA ASP A 30 -1.26 53.18 -6.65
C ASP A 30 -1.44 52.04 -5.65
N ALA A 31 -1.41 52.36 -4.35
CA ALA A 31 -1.17 51.40 -3.29
C ALA A 31 -2.43 50.61 -2.94
N SER A 32 -2.92 49.82 -3.89
CA SER A 32 -4.04 48.91 -3.71
C SER A 32 -3.68 47.73 -2.79
N LEU A 33 -4.71 47.15 -2.18
CA LEU A 33 -4.64 45.80 -1.64
C LEU A 33 -4.83 44.81 -2.80
N ASP A 34 -4.04 43.75 -2.77
CA ASP A 34 -4.08 42.61 -3.67
C ASP A 34 -4.51 41.39 -2.85
N VAL A 35 -5.40 40.56 -3.40
CA VAL A 35 -6.07 39.47 -2.66
C VAL A 35 -6.04 38.21 -3.52
N ASP A 36 -5.34 37.18 -3.06
CA ASP A 36 -5.26 35.86 -3.71
C ASP A 36 -5.95 34.80 -2.83
N VAL A 37 -6.52 33.77 -3.46
CA VAL A 37 -7.23 32.68 -2.77
C VAL A 37 -6.80 31.34 -3.36
N ASP A 38 -6.15 30.51 -2.54
CA ASP A 38 -5.77 29.14 -2.90
C ASP A 38 -6.66 28.16 -2.12
N GLN A 39 -7.44 27.34 -2.83
CA GLN A 39 -8.32 26.34 -2.21
C GLN A 39 -7.70 24.95 -2.30
N SER A 40 -7.66 24.28 -1.15
CA SER A 40 -7.25 22.88 -1.00
C SER A 40 -8.29 21.95 -1.64
N ASP A 41 -7.94 21.27 -2.73
CA ASP A 41 -8.80 20.23 -3.32
C ASP A 41 -9.05 19.10 -2.30
N ASP A 42 -8.06 18.81 -1.44
CA ASP A 42 -8.09 17.72 -0.47
C ASP A 42 -8.99 18.03 0.74
N THR A 43 -8.88 19.22 1.35
CA THR A 43 -9.60 19.58 2.59
C THR A 43 -10.79 20.53 2.38
N GLY A 44 -10.94 21.12 1.19
CA GLY A 44 -11.95 22.14 0.90
C GLY A 44 -11.71 23.51 1.55
N GLU A 45 -10.75 23.64 2.47
CA GLU A 45 -10.38 24.91 3.10
C GLU A 45 -9.70 25.85 2.10
N ALA A 46 -9.92 27.16 2.27
CA ALA A 46 -9.37 28.19 1.40
C ALA A 46 -8.46 29.14 2.19
N THR A 47 -7.22 29.33 1.72
CA THR A 47 -6.30 30.32 2.29
C THR A 47 -6.40 31.61 1.50
N VAL A 48 -6.85 32.68 2.17
CA VAL A 48 -6.86 34.05 1.62
C VAL A 48 -5.55 34.73 1.99
N THR A 49 -4.83 35.24 0.99
CA THR A 49 -3.59 36.00 1.18
C THR A 49 -3.82 37.45 0.79
N VAL A 50 -3.38 38.39 1.63
CA VAL A 50 -3.52 39.84 1.39
C VAL A 50 -2.14 40.49 1.31
N THR A 51 -1.84 41.15 0.18
CA THR A 51 -0.60 41.90 0.00
C THR A 51 -0.85 43.36 -0.38
N GLN A 52 0.13 44.22 -0.14
CA GLN A 52 0.20 45.58 -0.66
C GLN A 52 1.61 45.80 -1.23
N ASN A 53 1.70 46.23 -2.50
CA ASN A 53 2.99 46.37 -3.20
C ASN A 53 3.89 45.12 -3.09
N ALA A 54 3.30 43.92 -3.15
CA ALA A 54 3.97 42.62 -2.94
C ALA A 54 4.67 42.47 -1.57
N SER A 55 4.16 43.14 -0.54
CA SER A 55 4.48 42.88 0.87
C SER A 55 3.23 42.39 1.61
N GLU A 56 3.37 41.39 2.46
CA GLU A 56 2.28 40.78 3.24
C GLU A 56 1.65 41.79 4.21
N VAL A 57 0.32 41.76 4.36
CA VAL A 57 -0.43 42.73 5.18
C VAL A 57 -1.06 42.03 6.39
N GLN A 58 -0.37 42.05 7.52
CA GLN A 58 -0.92 41.63 8.83
C GLN A 58 -2.04 42.58 9.30
N ASN A 59 -3.03 42.05 10.03
CA ASN A 59 -4.15 42.79 10.62
C ASN A 59 -5.14 43.41 9.62
N ALA A 60 -5.08 43.06 8.33
CA ALA A 60 -6.14 43.37 7.39
C ALA A 60 -7.43 42.66 7.82
N THR A 61 -8.55 43.38 7.79
CA THR A 61 -9.87 42.83 8.12
C THR A 61 -10.53 42.32 6.84
N VAL A 62 -10.81 41.02 6.79
CA VAL A 62 -11.47 40.32 5.69
C VAL A 62 -12.92 40.02 6.11
N ASN A 63 -13.87 40.81 5.62
CA ASN A 63 -15.30 40.57 5.82
C ASN A 63 -15.82 39.63 4.73
N VAL A 64 -16.16 38.41 5.10
CA VAL A 64 -16.61 37.31 4.24
C VAL A 64 -18.14 37.29 4.15
N THR A 65 -18.67 37.24 2.94
CA THR A 65 -20.10 37.15 2.63
C THR A 65 -20.34 36.15 1.51
N ALA A 66 -21.51 35.50 1.45
CA ALA A 66 -21.81 34.49 0.45
C ALA A 66 -23.28 34.53 -0.01
N ASP A 67 -23.54 34.07 -1.23
CA ASP A 67 -24.88 34.02 -1.85
C ASP A 67 -25.75 32.83 -1.39
N GLY A 68 -25.30 32.08 -0.37
CA GLY A 68 -25.95 30.86 0.10
C GLY A 68 -25.66 30.51 1.56
N ASN A 69 -26.00 29.29 1.99
CA ASN A 69 -25.62 28.79 3.31
C ASN A 69 -24.13 28.46 3.33
N TYR A 70 -23.34 29.26 4.07
CA TYR A 70 -21.92 29.02 4.27
C TYR A 70 -21.54 29.34 5.71
N THR A 71 -20.87 28.39 6.37
CA THR A 71 -20.47 28.49 7.77
C THR A 71 -19.33 29.48 8.00
N GLY A 72 -18.53 29.77 6.97
CA GLY A 72 -17.44 30.76 7.01
C GLY A 72 -17.85 32.22 6.76
N ILE A 73 -19.13 32.58 6.85
CA ILE A 73 -19.57 33.97 6.80
C ILE A 73 -19.18 34.68 8.11
N GLY A 74 -18.36 35.72 8.04
CA GLY A 74 -17.84 36.39 9.24
C GLY A 74 -16.80 37.47 8.96
N ASN A 75 -16.15 37.94 10.03
CA ASN A 75 -14.99 38.83 9.95
C ASN A 75 -13.74 38.08 10.39
N TYR A 76 -12.74 38.08 9.52
CA TYR A 76 -11.45 37.43 9.72
C TYR A 76 -10.35 38.49 9.76
N THR A 77 -9.21 38.15 10.35
CA THR A 77 -8.04 39.02 10.45
C THR A 77 -6.83 38.26 9.92
N THR A 78 -5.97 38.93 9.15
CA THR A 78 -4.75 38.33 8.61
C THR A 78 -3.62 38.24 9.64
N ASP A 79 -2.86 37.15 9.56
CA ASP A 79 -1.76 36.80 10.46
C ASP A 79 -0.42 37.48 10.09
N GLU A 80 0.68 37.08 10.75
CA GLU A 80 2.03 37.61 10.46
C GLU A 80 2.47 37.45 8.99
N ASN A 81 1.94 36.46 8.28
CA ASN A 81 2.22 36.19 6.86
C ASN A 81 1.21 36.87 5.91
N GLY A 82 0.30 37.71 6.43
CA GLY A 82 -0.77 38.34 5.66
C GLY A 82 -1.87 37.36 5.22
N THR A 83 -1.99 36.20 5.87
CA THR A 83 -2.93 35.12 5.49
C THR A 83 -4.07 34.95 6.48
N THR A 84 -5.19 34.39 6.03
CA THR A 84 -6.26 33.89 6.91
C THR A 84 -6.98 32.71 6.25
N VAL A 85 -7.49 31.76 7.04
CA VAL A 85 -8.09 30.50 6.55
C VAL A 85 -9.61 30.55 6.68
N LEU A 86 -10.30 30.20 5.60
CA LEU A 86 -11.74 30.04 5.53
C LEU A 86 -12.11 28.54 5.51
N PRO A 87 -13.14 28.12 6.26
CA PRO A 87 -13.53 26.71 6.36
C PRO A 87 -14.09 26.18 5.03
N ALA A 88 -14.03 24.87 4.83
CA ALA A 88 -14.66 24.21 3.69
C ALA A 88 -16.17 24.47 3.65
N PRO A 89 -16.77 24.71 2.47
CA PRO A 89 -18.21 24.85 2.33
C PRO A 89 -18.90 23.48 2.16
N GLU A 90 -20.15 23.36 2.63
CA GLU A 90 -20.98 22.14 2.50
C GLU A 90 -21.44 21.87 1.04
N SER A 91 -21.29 22.87 0.15
CA SER A 91 -21.72 22.84 -1.25
C SER A 91 -21.07 23.99 -2.01
N ALA A 92 -21.01 23.92 -3.34
CA ALA A 92 -20.40 24.96 -4.16
C ALA A 92 -21.10 26.31 -3.94
N VAL A 93 -20.33 27.33 -3.54
CA VAL A 93 -20.87 28.63 -3.09
C VAL A 93 -19.99 29.79 -3.56
N ASN A 94 -20.63 30.85 -4.04
CA ASN A 94 -19.96 32.09 -4.40
C ASN A 94 -19.77 32.94 -3.14
N VAL A 95 -18.52 33.29 -2.86
CA VAL A 95 -18.07 34.03 -1.68
C VAL A 95 -17.44 35.36 -2.12
N THR A 96 -17.98 36.47 -1.61
CA THR A 96 -17.41 37.80 -1.77
C THR A 96 -16.61 38.18 -0.52
N LEU A 97 -15.32 38.47 -0.72
CA LEU A 97 -14.38 38.94 0.29
C LEU A 97 -14.30 40.46 0.21
N ASN A 98 -14.52 41.16 1.32
CA ASN A 98 -14.32 42.60 1.43
C ASN A 98 -13.17 42.88 2.38
N VAL A 99 -11.99 43.16 1.83
CA VAL A 99 -10.73 43.29 2.54
C VAL A 99 -10.42 44.76 2.79
N THR A 100 -10.05 45.12 4.02
CA THR A 100 -9.77 46.50 4.42
C THR A 100 -8.50 46.58 5.27
N SER A 101 -7.65 47.58 5.00
CA SER A 101 -6.44 47.88 5.79
C SER A 101 -6.11 49.36 5.71
N ASP A 102 -5.96 50.02 6.86
CA ASP A 102 -5.77 51.48 7.01
C ASP A 102 -6.78 52.36 6.25
N SER A 103 -6.45 52.73 5.01
CA SER A 103 -7.29 53.54 4.11
C SER A 103 -7.57 52.84 2.77
N PHE A 104 -7.11 51.60 2.63
CA PHE A 104 -7.17 50.81 1.42
C PHE A 104 -8.23 49.71 1.55
N ASN A 105 -8.90 49.42 0.45
CA ASN A 105 -10.01 48.48 0.38
C ASN A 105 -9.89 47.69 -0.93
N ALA A 106 -10.17 46.40 -0.87
CA ALA A 106 -10.33 45.54 -2.05
C ALA A 106 -11.58 44.66 -1.86
N THR A 107 -12.23 44.33 -2.98
CA THR A 107 -13.34 43.37 -2.99
C THR A 107 -13.01 42.31 -4.04
N GLU A 108 -12.99 41.05 -3.62
CA GLU A 108 -12.73 39.89 -4.47
C GLU A 108 -13.93 38.93 -4.42
N SER A 109 -14.11 38.06 -5.41
CA SER A 109 -15.22 37.08 -5.40
C SER A 109 -14.83 35.77 -6.06
N VAL A 110 -14.91 34.70 -5.27
CA VAL A 110 -14.43 33.36 -5.59
C VAL A 110 -15.55 32.34 -5.41
N GLU A 111 -15.63 31.34 -6.29
CA GLU A 111 -16.46 30.17 -6.07
C GLU A 111 -15.66 29.14 -5.25
N LEU A 112 -16.06 28.91 -4.00
CA LEU A 112 -15.50 27.85 -3.17
C LEU A 112 -16.29 26.56 -3.41
N THR A 113 -15.60 25.48 -3.77
CA THR A 113 -16.19 24.13 -3.85
C THR A 113 -16.06 23.39 -2.52
N PRO A 114 -16.91 22.39 -2.22
CA PRO A 114 -16.67 21.48 -1.09
C PRO A 114 -15.35 20.72 -1.27
N SER A 115 -14.90 20.02 -0.23
CA SER A 115 -13.76 19.09 -0.33
C SER A 115 -13.98 18.09 -1.47
N THR A 116 -12.90 17.79 -2.19
CA THR A 116 -12.83 16.65 -3.13
C THR A 116 -11.93 15.53 -2.62
N GLY A 117 -11.24 15.74 -1.48
CA GLY A 117 -10.99 14.64 -0.55
C GLY A 117 -12.32 13.98 -0.22
N GLU A 118 -12.39 12.69 -0.49
CA GLU A 118 -13.66 11.96 -0.67
C GLU A 118 -14.48 11.94 0.63
N GLY A 119 -15.81 11.83 0.51
CA GLY A 119 -16.72 11.57 1.64
C GLY A 119 -16.50 10.17 2.22
N LEU A 120 -17.56 9.42 2.52
CA LEU A 120 -17.38 8.04 2.91
C LEU A 120 -16.82 7.24 1.72
N SER A 121 -15.61 6.71 1.87
CA SER A 121 -14.86 5.97 0.85
C SER A 121 -14.42 4.61 1.40
N VAL A 122 -14.47 3.58 0.55
CA VAL A 122 -14.14 2.20 0.93
C VAL A 122 -13.24 1.55 -0.12
N SER A 123 -12.10 1.06 0.34
CA SER A 123 -11.14 0.29 -0.46
C SER A 123 -11.01 -1.13 0.04
N VAL A 124 -10.66 -2.05 -0.85
CA VAL A 124 -10.29 -3.43 -0.51
C VAL A 124 -8.92 -3.72 -1.09
N SER A 125 -8.01 -4.20 -0.26
CA SER A 125 -6.70 -4.72 -0.63
C SER A 125 -6.62 -6.21 -0.30
N GLN A 126 -5.75 -6.96 -0.98
CA GLN A 126 -5.47 -8.36 -0.67
C GLN A 126 -3.96 -8.56 -0.61
N GLY A 127 -3.50 -9.31 0.39
CA GLY A 127 -2.09 -9.62 0.58
C GLY A 127 -1.61 -10.83 -0.23
N ASP A 128 -0.29 -11.00 -0.32
CA ASP A 128 0.34 -12.21 -0.90
C ASP A 128 0.04 -13.49 -0.08
N ASP A 129 -0.50 -13.33 1.13
CA ASP A 129 -0.98 -14.36 2.05
C ASP A 129 -2.48 -14.68 1.88
N GLY A 130 -3.16 -14.06 0.90
CA GLY A 130 -4.56 -14.34 0.57
C GLY A 130 -5.60 -13.66 1.49
N GLU A 131 -5.22 -13.15 2.66
CA GLU A 131 -6.11 -12.34 3.49
C GLU A 131 -6.42 -11.00 2.80
N ALA A 132 -7.67 -10.53 2.93
CA ALA A 132 -8.11 -9.26 2.36
C ALA A 132 -8.41 -8.25 3.46
N THR A 133 -7.95 -7.01 3.30
CA THR A 133 -8.27 -5.90 4.22
C THR A 133 -9.20 -4.91 3.54
N VAL A 134 -10.35 -4.65 4.17
CA VAL A 134 -11.24 -3.54 3.82
C VAL A 134 -10.87 -2.36 4.70
N ASP A 135 -10.67 -1.19 4.10
CA ASP A 135 -10.45 0.08 4.81
C ASP A 135 -11.61 1.03 4.53
N VAL A 136 -12.17 1.63 5.58
CA VAL A 136 -13.20 2.67 5.48
C VAL A 136 -12.63 4.00 5.96
N THR A 137 -12.71 5.01 5.11
CA THR A 137 -12.24 6.36 5.40
C THR A 137 -13.30 7.41 5.08
N GLU A 138 -13.24 8.55 5.75
CA GLU A 138 -14.06 9.73 5.50
C GLU A 138 -13.13 10.95 5.51
N ASN A 139 -13.15 11.76 4.45
CA ASN A 139 -12.19 12.86 4.23
C ASN A 139 -10.72 12.41 4.42
N GLY A 140 -10.40 11.17 4.01
CA GLY A 140 -9.08 10.55 4.19
C GLY A 140 -8.71 10.12 5.62
N THR A 141 -9.62 10.26 6.59
CA THR A 141 -9.44 9.81 7.98
C THR A 141 -10.11 8.45 8.19
N ALA A 142 -9.46 7.54 8.91
CA ALA A 142 -10.03 6.24 9.26
C ALA A 142 -11.34 6.34 10.06
N VAL A 143 -12.38 5.57 9.68
CA VAL A 143 -13.69 5.60 10.33
C VAL A 143 -13.90 4.34 11.20
N PRO A 144 -13.70 4.41 12.53
CA PRO A 144 -13.92 3.27 13.42
C PRO A 144 -15.41 3.06 13.71
N ASN A 145 -15.81 1.80 13.89
CA ASN A 145 -17.21 1.38 14.09
C ASN A 145 -18.15 1.58 12.88
N ALA A 146 -17.62 1.84 11.68
CA ALA A 146 -18.39 1.80 10.44
C ALA A 146 -18.93 0.39 10.21
N THR A 147 -20.16 0.29 9.67
CA THR A 147 -20.74 -1.00 9.30
C THR A 147 -20.28 -1.38 7.89
N VAL A 148 -19.82 -2.61 7.71
CA VAL A 148 -19.32 -3.12 6.42
C VAL A 148 -20.08 -4.40 6.07
N GLU A 149 -20.91 -4.35 5.04
CA GLU A 149 -21.62 -5.51 4.48
C GLU A 149 -20.83 -6.07 3.30
N VAL A 150 -20.49 -7.36 3.35
CA VAL A 150 -19.78 -8.08 2.28
C VAL A 150 -20.74 -9.10 1.66
N ALA A 151 -21.00 -8.95 0.36
CA ALA A 151 -21.87 -9.84 -0.41
C ALA A 151 -21.12 -10.42 -1.61
N GLU A 152 -21.31 -11.72 -1.89
CA GLU A 152 -20.72 -12.38 -3.06
C GLU A 152 -21.55 -12.12 -4.32
N ASN A 153 -20.89 -11.74 -5.42
CA ASN A 153 -21.51 -11.48 -6.71
C ASN A 153 -21.74 -12.77 -7.51
N GLY A 154 -22.55 -13.67 -6.96
CA GLY A 154 -22.85 -14.99 -7.52
C GLY A 154 -24.32 -15.41 -7.38
N ASN A 155 -24.65 -16.61 -7.89
CA ASN A 155 -25.89 -17.31 -7.51
C ASN A 155 -25.64 -18.32 -6.38
N ASP A 156 -24.39 -18.78 -6.27
CA ASP A 156 -23.86 -19.55 -5.17
C ASP A 156 -23.13 -18.56 -4.24
N SER A 157 -23.23 -18.76 -2.93
CA SER A 157 -22.57 -17.93 -1.92
C SER A 157 -21.71 -18.84 -1.05
N ASN A 158 -20.53 -19.17 -1.58
CA ASN A 158 -19.60 -20.13 -1.00
C ASN A 158 -18.55 -19.42 -0.11
N TYR A 159 -18.28 -18.14 -0.35
CA TYR A 159 -17.23 -17.41 0.34
C TYR A 159 -17.54 -17.22 1.83
N SER A 160 -16.65 -17.73 2.69
CA SER A 160 -16.80 -17.66 4.14
C SER A 160 -16.74 -16.23 4.71
N GLY A 161 -16.25 -15.26 3.92
CA GLY A 161 -16.24 -13.83 4.26
C GLY A 161 -17.52 -13.06 3.90
N VAL A 162 -18.59 -13.71 3.44
CA VAL A 162 -19.91 -13.07 3.27
C VAL A 162 -20.54 -12.80 4.63
N GLY A 163 -20.87 -11.55 4.93
CA GLY A 163 -21.42 -11.18 6.24
C GLY A 163 -21.50 -9.69 6.51
N ASN A 164 -21.83 -9.35 7.75
CA ASN A 164 -21.81 -7.99 8.26
C ASN A 164 -20.70 -7.85 9.30
N TYR A 165 -19.89 -6.81 9.13
CA TYR A 165 -18.66 -6.53 9.87
C TYR A 165 -18.72 -5.11 10.46
N THR A 166 -17.79 -4.83 11.36
CA THR A 166 -17.62 -3.52 11.99
C THR A 166 -16.13 -3.17 11.99
N THR A 167 -15.78 -1.97 11.53
CA THR A 167 -14.37 -1.56 11.45
C THR A 167 -13.75 -1.36 12.83
N GLY A 168 -12.48 -1.75 12.95
CA GLY A 168 -11.70 -1.54 14.16
C GLY A 168 -11.30 -0.07 14.38
N GLU A 169 -10.53 0.19 15.43
CA GLU A 169 -10.08 1.54 15.81
C GLU A 169 -9.23 2.24 14.72
N ASN A 170 -8.65 1.46 13.80
CA ASN A 170 -7.91 1.94 12.62
C ASN A 170 -8.77 2.14 11.36
N GLY A 171 -10.10 1.98 11.42
CA GLY A 171 -10.99 2.06 10.24
C GLY A 171 -10.99 0.83 9.33
N SER A 172 -10.17 -0.18 9.62
CA SER A 172 -10.03 -1.41 8.81
C SER A 172 -10.81 -2.62 9.36
N VAL A 173 -11.04 -3.62 8.52
CA VAL A 173 -11.42 -4.99 8.90
C VAL A 173 -10.77 -6.03 7.97
N SER A 174 -10.27 -7.13 8.52
CA SER A 174 -9.76 -8.30 7.76
C SER A 174 -10.92 -9.24 7.39
N LEU A 175 -10.87 -9.76 6.16
CA LEU A 175 -11.73 -10.79 5.60
C LEU A 175 -10.89 -12.04 5.32
N PRO A 176 -11.45 -13.25 5.50
CA PRO A 176 -10.71 -14.50 5.32
C PRO A 176 -10.27 -14.71 3.87
N GLU A 177 -9.21 -15.48 3.66
CA GLU A 177 -8.83 -15.99 2.33
C GLU A 177 -10.01 -16.74 1.68
N PRO A 178 -10.26 -16.58 0.37
CA PRO A 178 -11.28 -17.35 -0.35
C PRO A 178 -10.76 -18.71 -0.85
N GLU A 179 -11.57 -19.76 -0.76
CA GLU A 179 -11.22 -21.11 -1.27
C GLU A 179 -11.22 -21.22 -2.80
N GLU A 180 -11.91 -20.30 -3.49
CA GLU A 180 -11.94 -20.16 -4.95
C GLU A 180 -11.98 -18.68 -5.36
N ASN A 181 -11.66 -18.33 -6.61
CA ASN A 181 -11.63 -16.93 -7.05
C ASN A 181 -13.05 -16.35 -7.11
N VAL A 182 -13.40 -15.47 -6.16
CA VAL A 182 -14.75 -14.90 -5.99
C VAL A 182 -14.78 -13.39 -6.25
N SER A 183 -15.89 -12.89 -6.79
CA SER A 183 -16.14 -11.44 -6.81
C SER A 183 -17.05 -11.07 -5.66
N VAL A 184 -16.69 -10.00 -4.93
CA VAL A 184 -17.47 -9.50 -3.80
C VAL A 184 -17.80 -8.01 -4.00
N THR A 185 -18.98 -7.62 -3.55
CA THR A 185 -19.37 -6.22 -3.37
C THR A 185 -19.33 -5.93 -1.88
N VAL A 186 -18.57 -4.89 -1.51
CA VAL A 186 -18.37 -4.45 -0.13
C VAL A 186 -19.04 -3.09 0.02
N THR A 187 -19.99 -2.97 0.94
CA THR A 187 -20.77 -1.76 1.20
C THR A 187 -20.45 -1.25 2.60
N ALA A 188 -19.81 -0.08 2.69
CA ALA A 188 -19.55 0.62 3.94
C ALA A 188 -20.69 1.60 4.26
N THR A 189 -20.99 1.78 5.54
CA THR A 189 -22.00 2.71 6.05
C THR A 189 -21.52 3.35 7.37
N ALA A 190 -21.52 4.67 7.42
CA ALA A 190 -21.21 5.48 8.60
C ALA A 190 -22.10 6.74 8.59
N ASP A 191 -22.58 7.17 9.76
CA ASP A 191 -23.42 8.37 9.97
C ASP A 191 -24.50 8.64 8.90
N ASN A 192 -25.16 7.56 8.48
CA ASN A 192 -26.20 7.49 7.43
C ASN A 192 -25.75 7.77 5.98
N GLU A 193 -24.48 8.02 5.71
CA GLU A 193 -23.88 7.89 4.38
C GLU A 193 -23.54 6.42 4.09
N SER A 194 -23.56 6.02 2.81
CA SER A 194 -23.23 4.66 2.38
C SER A 194 -22.60 4.64 1.00
N VAL A 195 -21.52 3.87 0.88
CA VAL A 195 -20.66 3.73 -0.30
C VAL A 195 -20.42 2.25 -0.55
N ASN A 196 -20.25 1.85 -1.81
CA ASN A 196 -19.88 0.47 -2.15
C ASN A 196 -18.75 0.42 -3.17
N THR A 197 -18.00 -0.67 -3.11
CA THR A 197 -16.97 -1.05 -4.08
C THR A 197 -17.13 -2.52 -4.46
N THR A 198 -16.71 -2.87 -5.67
CA THR A 198 -16.75 -4.26 -6.16
C THR A 198 -15.33 -4.69 -6.53
N THR A 199 -14.89 -5.81 -5.98
CA THR A 199 -13.55 -6.37 -6.24
C THR A 199 -13.65 -7.87 -6.59
N THR A 200 -12.51 -8.46 -6.94
CA THR A 200 -12.32 -9.90 -7.05
C THR A 200 -11.22 -10.29 -6.07
N LEU A 201 -11.53 -11.20 -5.16
CA LEU A 201 -10.56 -11.82 -4.27
C LEU A 201 -10.08 -13.13 -4.92
N THR A 202 -8.78 -13.34 -4.96
CA THR A 202 -8.18 -14.57 -5.47
C THR A 202 -7.74 -15.48 -4.32
N VAL A 203 -7.71 -16.79 -4.55
CA VAL A 203 -6.98 -17.71 -3.66
C VAL A 203 -5.50 -17.28 -3.64
N ALA A 204 -4.78 -17.47 -2.53
CA ALA A 204 -3.33 -17.28 -2.56
C ALA A 204 -2.69 -18.27 -3.55
N ASP A 205 -1.63 -17.83 -4.25
CA ASP A 205 -0.79 -18.73 -5.03
C ASP A 205 0.01 -19.62 -4.06
N GLU A 206 -0.56 -20.76 -3.64
CA GLU A 206 0.17 -21.79 -2.87
C GLU A 206 1.50 -22.09 -3.57
N GLU A 207 2.62 -21.77 -2.92
CA GLU A 207 3.98 -21.98 -3.45
C GLU A 207 4.08 -23.40 -4.02
N PRO A 208 4.22 -23.58 -5.34
CA PRO A 208 3.63 -24.72 -6.03
C PRO A 208 4.29 -26.04 -5.65
N MET A 209 3.76 -26.67 -4.59
CA MET A 209 4.36 -27.77 -3.82
C MET A 209 5.28 -28.63 -4.67
N ALA A 210 6.58 -28.65 -4.35
CA ALA A 210 7.58 -29.37 -5.14
C ALA A 210 7.10 -30.80 -5.44
N PHE A 211 7.22 -31.26 -6.69
CA PHE A 211 6.50 -32.45 -7.21
C PHE A 211 6.51 -33.68 -6.29
N GLY A 212 7.66 -33.97 -5.64
CA GLY A 212 7.78 -35.06 -4.65
C GLY A 212 6.88 -34.90 -3.42
N GLN A 213 6.62 -33.67 -2.95
CA GLN A 213 5.70 -33.36 -1.86
C GLN A 213 4.25 -33.65 -2.26
N ARG A 214 3.79 -33.18 -3.43
CA ARG A 214 2.47 -33.53 -4.00
C ARG A 214 2.29 -35.05 -4.12
N VAL A 215 3.30 -35.76 -4.62
CA VAL A 215 3.28 -37.23 -4.69
C VAL A 215 3.24 -37.86 -3.28
N SER A 216 3.96 -37.33 -2.30
CA SER A 216 3.96 -37.88 -0.92
C SER A 216 2.64 -37.65 -0.18
N SER A 217 1.98 -36.50 -0.38
CA SER A 217 0.64 -36.22 0.14
C SER A 217 -0.40 -37.15 -0.50
N PHE A 218 -0.35 -37.30 -1.82
CA PHE A 218 -1.20 -38.25 -2.55
C PHE A 218 -0.98 -39.71 -2.10
N VAL A 219 0.27 -40.13 -1.86
CA VAL A 219 0.55 -41.47 -1.31
C VAL A 219 -0.05 -41.64 0.10
N GLN A 220 -0.03 -40.61 0.94
CA GLN A 220 -0.65 -40.66 2.27
C GLN A 220 -2.18 -40.75 2.20
N SER A 221 -2.85 -39.99 1.33
CA SER A 221 -4.31 -40.11 1.14
C SER A 221 -4.72 -41.42 0.45
N VAL A 222 -3.85 -42.00 -0.39
CA VAL A 222 -4.03 -43.34 -0.97
C VAL A 222 -3.87 -44.45 0.08
N LEU A 223 -2.94 -44.31 1.03
CA LEU A 223 -2.75 -45.23 2.17
C LEU A 223 -3.85 -45.10 3.23
N GLY A 224 -4.40 -43.90 3.44
CA GLY A 224 -5.39 -43.61 4.48
C GLY A 224 -6.82 -44.06 4.21
N ASN A 225 -7.10 -44.98 3.27
CA ASN A 225 -8.39 -45.66 3.16
C ASN A 225 -8.14 -47.16 3.15
N GLU A 226 -8.70 -47.87 4.12
CA GLU A 226 -8.41 -49.29 4.34
C GLU A 226 -9.16 -50.23 3.36
N ASP A 227 -10.28 -49.78 2.79
CA ASP A 227 -11.20 -50.55 1.92
C ASP A 227 -10.85 -50.54 0.42
N ARG A 228 -9.57 -50.49 0.02
CA ARG A 228 -9.16 -50.34 -1.40
C ARG A 228 -8.83 -51.66 -2.10
N GLU A 229 -9.75 -52.14 -2.95
CA GLU A 229 -9.49 -53.20 -3.94
C GLU A 229 -8.64 -52.70 -5.12
N GLY A 230 -7.36 -52.41 -4.88
CA GLY A 230 -6.45 -51.98 -5.95
C GLY A 230 -5.00 -51.87 -5.50
N GLY A 231 -4.06 -52.22 -6.39
CA GLY A 231 -2.63 -52.06 -6.11
C GLY A 231 -2.23 -50.59 -6.10
N ILE A 232 -1.94 -50.03 -4.91
CA ILE A 232 -1.52 -48.64 -4.66
C ILE A 232 -0.56 -48.10 -5.74
N GLY A 233 0.42 -48.91 -6.15
CA GLY A 233 1.42 -48.55 -7.15
C GLY A 233 0.85 -48.19 -8.54
N GLN A 234 -0.33 -48.68 -8.94
CA GLN A 234 -0.98 -48.27 -10.19
C GLN A 234 -1.54 -46.84 -10.08
N ILE A 235 -2.34 -46.58 -9.05
CA ILE A 235 -2.96 -45.27 -8.77
C ILE A 235 -1.87 -44.19 -8.62
N VAL A 236 -0.80 -44.49 -7.87
CA VAL A 236 0.36 -43.60 -7.72
C VAL A 236 1.13 -43.44 -9.03
N SER A 237 1.28 -44.49 -9.86
CA SER A 237 1.92 -44.37 -11.18
C SER A 237 1.12 -43.52 -12.16
N GLU A 238 -0.22 -43.51 -12.07
CA GLU A 238 -1.08 -42.67 -12.90
C GLU A 238 -1.03 -41.21 -12.45
N PHE A 239 -1.11 -40.95 -11.13
CA PHE A 239 -0.91 -39.61 -10.57
C PHE A 239 0.47 -39.04 -10.94
N VAL A 240 1.54 -39.80 -10.74
CA VAL A 240 2.92 -39.42 -11.11
C VAL A 240 3.03 -39.17 -12.60
N ARG A 241 2.38 -39.98 -13.46
CA ARG A 241 2.42 -39.78 -14.92
C ARG A 241 1.63 -38.56 -15.36
N GLY A 242 0.50 -38.25 -14.75
CA GLY A 242 -0.31 -37.07 -15.07
C GLY A 242 0.33 -35.74 -14.62
N ASN A 243 1.02 -35.75 -13.48
CA ASN A 243 1.53 -34.53 -12.83
C ASN A 243 3.05 -34.32 -12.96
N ASN A 244 3.77 -35.20 -13.66
CA ASN A 244 5.23 -35.08 -13.83
C ASN A 244 5.59 -33.82 -14.66
N PRO A 245 6.40 -32.88 -14.12
CA PRO A 245 6.75 -31.63 -14.83
C PRO A 245 7.51 -31.85 -16.14
N GLY A 246 8.18 -32.99 -16.31
CA GLY A 246 8.91 -33.37 -17.54
C GLY A 246 8.06 -34.01 -18.65
N GLN A 247 6.73 -33.85 -18.63
CA GLN A 247 5.82 -34.40 -19.66
C GLN A 247 5.58 -33.46 -20.85
N GLY A 248 5.78 -32.15 -20.69
CA GLY A 248 5.80 -31.20 -21.80
C GLY A 248 7.06 -31.38 -22.65
N GLU A 249 6.95 -31.23 -23.97
CA GLU A 249 8.10 -31.40 -24.89
C GLU A 249 9.25 -30.43 -24.56
N GLU A 250 8.93 -29.24 -24.05
CA GLU A 250 9.87 -28.18 -23.64
C GLU A 250 10.61 -28.48 -22.32
N ASN A 251 10.03 -29.30 -21.44
CA ASN A 251 10.61 -29.68 -20.14
C ASN A 251 11.30 -31.05 -20.15
N ARG A 252 11.34 -31.73 -21.30
CA ARG A 252 11.90 -33.09 -21.44
C ARG A 252 13.36 -33.01 -21.86
N PRO A 253 14.33 -33.45 -21.04
CA PRO A 253 15.73 -33.48 -21.45
C PRO A 253 15.95 -34.34 -22.70
N ASP A 254 16.84 -33.93 -23.61
CA ASP A 254 17.20 -34.64 -24.85
C ASP A 254 17.63 -36.11 -24.62
N HIS A 255 18.00 -36.45 -23.39
CA HIS A 255 18.47 -37.77 -22.97
C HIS A 255 17.38 -38.60 -22.26
N ALA A 256 16.16 -38.07 -22.11
CA ALA A 256 15.02 -38.73 -21.47
C ALA A 256 14.33 -39.73 -22.43
N GLY A 257 15.07 -40.76 -22.83
CA GLY A 257 14.62 -41.84 -23.68
C GLY A 257 15.66 -42.96 -23.80
N PRO A 258 15.35 -44.09 -24.45
CA PRO A 258 16.39 -45.01 -24.89
C PRO A 258 17.32 -44.29 -25.88
N PRO A 259 18.65 -44.48 -25.83
CA PRO A 259 19.57 -43.79 -26.73
C PRO A 259 19.22 -44.01 -28.20
N SER A 260 19.23 -42.91 -28.98
CA SER A 260 18.93 -42.87 -30.42
C SER A 260 19.78 -43.85 -31.24
N ASP A 261 20.95 -44.22 -30.73
CA ASP A 261 21.90 -45.14 -31.35
C ASP A 261 21.47 -46.61 -31.32
N LYS A 262 20.36 -46.94 -30.65
CA LYS A 262 19.64 -48.20 -30.88
C LYS A 262 18.88 -48.13 -32.20
N GLY A 263 19.64 -48.26 -33.29
CA GLY A 263 19.12 -48.51 -34.63
C GLY A 263 18.16 -49.72 -34.65
N PRO A 264 17.38 -49.88 -35.74
CA PRO A 264 16.25 -50.80 -35.79
C PRO A 264 16.66 -52.20 -35.32
N ASN A 265 15.92 -52.70 -34.33
CA ASN A 265 16.25 -53.89 -33.55
C ASN A 265 16.16 -55.15 -34.42
N ALA A 266 17.24 -55.44 -35.15
CA ALA A 266 17.35 -56.57 -36.06
C ALA A 266 16.96 -57.86 -35.35
N ASP A 267 16.16 -58.70 -36.04
CA ASP A 267 15.30 -59.70 -35.42
C ASP A 267 15.99 -60.54 -34.34
N ARG A 268 15.67 -60.23 -33.08
CA ARG A 268 15.81 -61.18 -31.97
C ARG A 268 14.71 -62.21 -32.10
N GLY A 269 14.85 -63.06 -33.11
CA GLY A 269 13.91 -64.11 -33.43
C GLY A 269 13.61 -64.96 -32.21
N ASN A 270 12.31 -65.18 -31.99
CA ASN A 270 11.71 -66.29 -31.26
C ASN A 270 12.72 -67.25 -30.59
N GLN A 271 12.89 -67.14 -29.27
CA GLN A 271 13.70 -68.09 -28.48
C GLN A 271 13.01 -69.46 -28.35
N SER A 272 12.94 -70.19 -29.47
CA SER A 272 12.43 -71.54 -29.54
C SER A 272 13.55 -72.57 -29.46
N ASN A 273 13.59 -73.25 -28.30
CA ASN A 273 14.19 -74.57 -28.05
C ASN A 273 15.74 -74.64 -27.89
N PRO A 274 16.26 -75.40 -26.90
CA PRO A 274 17.70 -75.60 -26.73
C PRO A 274 18.25 -76.68 -27.68
N GLY A 275 19.34 -76.38 -28.39
CA GLY A 275 19.97 -77.27 -29.38
C GLY A 275 21.44 -77.54 -29.10
N ASN A 276 21.80 -78.81 -28.89
CA ASN A 276 23.16 -79.30 -28.69
C ASN A 276 24.03 -79.14 -29.96
N GLY A 277 25.29 -78.67 -29.83
CA GLY A 277 26.24 -78.55 -30.94
C GLY A 277 27.65 -78.12 -30.51
N SER A 278 28.63 -79.02 -30.66
CA SER A 278 30.01 -78.84 -30.17
C SER A 278 31.00 -78.38 -31.23
N GLY A 279 31.98 -77.53 -30.85
CA GLY A 279 33.39 -77.76 -31.24
C GLY A 279 34.24 -76.59 -31.76
N HIS A 280 35.39 -76.38 -31.09
CA HIS A 280 36.68 -75.83 -31.59
C HIS A 280 36.70 -74.34 -32.06
N GLY A 281 37.69 -73.47 -31.76
CA GLY A 281 38.97 -73.49 -30.99
C GLY A 281 39.92 -72.41 -31.56
N ALA A 282 40.91 -71.80 -30.86
CA ALA A 282 41.42 -71.97 -29.50
C ALA A 282 40.91 -70.86 -28.53
N GLY A 283 41.64 -69.98 -27.81
CA GLY A 283 43.08 -69.65 -27.69
C GLY A 283 43.56 -68.56 -28.69
N GLU A 284 44.38 -67.56 -28.36
CA GLU A 284 45.04 -67.05 -27.12
C GLU A 284 44.99 -65.48 -27.13
N GLY A 285 45.32 -64.67 -26.10
CA GLY A 285 45.81 -64.85 -24.73
C GLY A 285 46.12 -63.49 -24.02
N ASP A 286 46.65 -63.53 -22.78
CA ASP A 286 47.22 -62.46 -21.91
C ASP A 286 46.47 -61.12 -21.62
N ASP A 287 46.17 -60.90 -20.33
CA ASP A 287 45.72 -59.62 -19.75
C ASP A 287 46.85 -58.59 -19.58
N ARG A 288 46.65 -57.33 -20.02
CA ARG A 288 47.18 -56.07 -19.42
C ARG A 288 46.91 -54.82 -20.29
N PRO A 289 46.19 -53.79 -19.79
CA PRO A 289 46.34 -52.42 -20.28
C PRO A 289 47.44 -51.69 -19.48
N GLY A 290 48.55 -51.35 -20.15
CA GLY A 290 49.64 -50.55 -19.58
C GLY A 290 49.45 -49.04 -19.86
N ASN A 291 49.90 -48.19 -18.93
CA ASN A 291 49.86 -46.73 -19.07
C ASN A 291 50.97 -46.20 -20.01
N ALA A 292 50.64 -45.30 -20.94
CA ALA A 292 51.61 -44.54 -21.75
C ALA A 292 51.02 -43.27 -22.44
N ASP A 293 51.24 -42.12 -21.80
CA ASP A 293 51.68 -40.82 -22.37
C ASP A 293 51.09 -40.23 -23.67
N GLY A 294 50.36 -39.12 -23.51
CA GLY A 294 49.75 -38.31 -24.58
C GLY A 294 50.34 -36.91 -24.83
N LYS A 295 51.48 -36.55 -24.22
CA LYS A 295 52.33 -35.36 -24.48
C LYS A 295 51.70 -33.96 -24.34
N ASN A 296 52.00 -33.30 -23.22
CA ASN A 296 51.94 -31.84 -23.08
C ASN A 296 53.05 -31.15 -23.93
N ALA A 297 52.88 -29.88 -24.27
CA ALA A 297 53.86 -29.08 -25.02
C ALA A 297 54.00 -27.65 -24.47
N SER A 298 55.15 -27.40 -23.83
CA SER A 298 55.94 -26.15 -23.75
C SER A 298 55.29 -24.83 -23.28
N ASP A 299 55.81 -24.14 -22.23
CA ASP A 299 57.10 -23.38 -22.11
C ASP A 299 56.84 -21.87 -22.41
N ASP A 300 57.27 -20.84 -21.66
CA ASP A 300 57.94 -20.69 -20.35
C ASP A 300 57.82 -19.22 -19.87
N GLY A 301 58.10 -18.94 -18.59
CA GLY A 301 58.44 -17.61 -18.05
C GLY A 301 57.34 -16.88 -17.26
N THR A 302 57.60 -16.31 -16.07
CA THR A 302 58.81 -16.34 -15.22
C THR A 302 58.43 -16.00 -13.76
N ASP A 303 59.31 -16.31 -12.79
CA ASP A 303 59.08 -16.09 -11.36
C ASP A 303 58.86 -14.61 -10.95
N GLY A 304 58.08 -14.40 -9.88
CA GLY A 304 57.87 -13.11 -9.23
C GLY A 304 57.30 -13.26 -7.82
N ASP A 305 58.16 -13.12 -6.81
CA ASP A 305 57.85 -13.29 -5.38
C ASP A 305 57.01 -12.14 -4.79
N ALA A 306 55.96 -12.49 -4.04
CA ALA A 306 55.36 -11.69 -2.97
C ALA A 306 54.34 -12.52 -2.16
N THR A 307 54.60 -12.71 -0.87
CA THR A 307 53.55 -13.02 0.12
C THR A 307 52.87 -11.74 0.58
N GLU A 308 51.54 -11.70 0.61
CA GLU A 308 50.77 -11.17 1.74
C GLU A 308 49.31 -11.64 1.69
N THR A 309 48.62 -11.59 2.84
CA THR A 309 47.18 -11.89 2.95
C THR A 309 46.41 -10.66 3.43
N ASP A 310 45.74 -9.95 2.52
CA ASP A 310 44.92 -8.78 2.85
C ASP A 310 43.46 -9.16 3.18
N GLU A 311 43.12 -9.07 4.46
CA GLU A 311 41.76 -9.19 5.00
C GLU A 311 40.96 -7.88 4.80
N ALA A 312 39.78 -7.96 4.18
CA ALA A 312 39.01 -6.79 3.75
C ALA A 312 38.11 -6.19 4.86
N SER A 313 38.73 -5.45 5.78
CA SER A 313 38.21 -4.27 6.51
C SER A 313 36.73 -4.26 6.99
N GLY A 314 36.54 -4.37 8.31
CA GLY A 314 35.30 -4.00 9.01
C GLY A 314 35.52 -2.87 10.03
N ASN A 315 35.11 -1.65 9.69
CA ASN A 315 35.40 -0.43 10.45
C ASN A 315 34.89 -0.47 11.91
N GLY A 316 35.78 -0.21 12.89
CA GLY A 316 35.46 -0.18 14.31
C GLY A 316 35.85 1.14 14.98
N THR A 317 34.85 1.95 15.34
CA THR A 317 35.03 3.19 16.12
C THR A 317 34.44 3.05 17.51
N ASP A 318 35.27 2.83 18.53
CA ASP A 318 35.02 3.32 19.90
C ASP A 318 36.29 3.22 20.76
N GLY A 319 36.63 4.29 21.51
CA GLY A 319 37.99 4.40 22.05
C GLY A 319 38.32 5.53 23.03
N ALA A 320 37.35 6.10 23.75
CA ALA A 320 37.59 7.13 24.75
C ALA A 320 37.31 6.63 26.18
N ARG A 321 38.37 6.34 26.96
CA ARG A 321 38.25 5.94 28.38
C ARG A 321 38.31 7.15 29.30
N GLY A 322 37.28 7.35 30.13
CA GLY A 322 37.26 8.32 31.23
C GLY A 322 36.79 7.69 32.54
N ASN A 323 37.71 7.48 33.49
CA ASN A 323 37.34 7.02 34.83
C ASN A 323 36.84 8.19 35.69
N GLY A 324 35.71 8.02 36.37
CA GLY A 324 35.21 8.96 37.38
C GLY A 324 34.42 8.26 38.48
N ASN A 325 34.99 8.19 39.68
CA ASN A 325 34.26 7.75 40.87
C ASN A 325 33.37 8.90 41.38
N GLY A 326 32.07 8.65 41.56
CA GLY A 326 31.14 9.58 42.18
C GLY A 326 30.17 8.84 43.11
N ASN A 327 30.16 9.19 44.39
CA ASN A 327 29.29 8.60 45.41
C ASN A 327 28.24 9.63 45.84
N GLY A 328 26.95 9.31 45.68
CA GLY A 328 25.83 10.21 45.99
C GLY A 328 24.65 9.46 46.59
N ASN A 329 23.87 10.11 47.45
CA ASN A 329 22.87 9.47 48.32
C ASN A 329 21.69 10.39 48.64
N GLY A 330 20.47 9.82 48.62
CA GLY A 330 19.24 10.45 49.13
C GLY A 330 18.47 11.30 48.11
N GLY A 331 17.15 11.38 48.29
CA GLY A 331 16.23 12.17 47.44
C GLY A 331 14.82 11.59 47.42
N ASP A 332 13.98 12.00 48.37
CA ASP A 332 12.62 11.47 48.59
C ASP A 332 11.67 11.72 47.40
N SER A 333 10.79 10.74 47.13
CA SER A 333 9.60 10.95 46.30
C SER A 333 8.43 11.41 47.18
N PRO A 334 7.80 12.57 46.93
CA PRO A 334 6.63 13.02 47.70
C PRO A 334 5.39 12.17 47.39
N ALA A 335 4.44 12.17 48.32
CA ALA A 335 3.21 11.37 48.22
C ALA A 335 2.23 11.89 47.17
N ILE A 336 1.41 10.99 46.63
CA ILE A 336 0.21 11.33 45.86
C ILE A 336 -0.81 11.99 46.80
N ASP A 337 -1.13 13.25 46.55
CA ASP A 337 -2.19 13.97 47.25
C ASP A 337 -3.58 13.48 46.79
N ASN A 338 -4.46 13.15 47.73
CA ASN A 338 -5.82 12.71 47.44
C ASN A 338 -6.78 13.88 47.64
N GLY A 339 -6.95 14.67 46.58
CA GLY A 339 -7.96 15.74 46.52
C GLY A 339 -9.39 15.24 46.80
N PRO A 340 -10.27 16.09 47.34
CA PRO A 340 -11.53 15.65 47.94
C PRO A 340 -12.61 15.23 46.94
N ALA A 341 -13.49 14.32 47.38
CA ALA A 341 -14.62 13.84 46.61
C ALA A 341 -15.64 14.95 46.28
N VAL A 342 -16.07 15.00 45.02
CA VAL A 342 -17.13 15.92 44.55
C VAL A 342 -18.50 15.33 44.84
N THR A 343 -19.37 16.09 45.49
CA THR A 343 -20.76 15.68 45.77
C THR A 343 -21.60 15.72 44.50
N GLY A 344 -22.30 14.63 44.19
CA GLY A 344 -23.18 14.53 43.01
C GLY A 344 -24.43 15.43 43.08
N PRO A 345 -25.05 15.75 41.93
CA PRO A 345 -26.26 16.56 41.87
C PRO A 345 -27.48 15.79 42.39
N THR A 346 -28.35 16.50 43.12
CA THR A 346 -29.65 15.99 43.56
C THR A 346 -30.66 15.98 42.41
N VAL A 347 -31.47 14.92 42.31
CA VAL A 347 -32.65 14.90 41.44
C VAL A 347 -33.69 15.87 41.98
N SER A 348 -34.19 16.76 41.12
CA SER A 348 -35.33 17.63 41.40
C SER A 348 -36.54 17.13 40.62
N ASP A 349 -37.35 16.29 41.26
CA ASP A 349 -38.70 15.98 40.81
C ASP A 349 -39.68 17.11 41.24
N ASP A 350 -40.85 17.13 40.60
CA ASP A 350 -42.05 17.93 40.92
C ASP A 350 -41.99 19.46 40.63
N GLU A 351 -42.45 19.87 39.45
CA GLU A 351 -43.80 20.44 39.33
C GLU A 351 -44.27 20.46 37.85
N THR A 352 -45.44 19.89 37.52
CA THR A 352 -46.18 20.23 36.29
C THR A 352 -47.67 19.93 36.41
N ALA A 353 -48.51 20.93 36.19
CA ALA A 353 -49.92 20.90 36.56
C ALA A 353 -50.82 20.08 35.62
N ALA A 354 -51.87 19.47 36.19
CA ALA A 354 -53.03 18.97 35.47
C ALA A 354 -54.31 19.08 36.32
N ALA A 355 -55.35 19.72 35.75
CA ALA A 355 -56.73 19.88 36.24
C ALA A 355 -56.95 20.70 37.53
#